data_AF-A0A7S2AU10-F1
#
_entry.id   AF-A0A7S2AU10-F1
#
_cell.length_a   1.000
_cell.length_b   1.000
_cell.length_c   1.000
_cell.angle_alpha   90.00
_cell.angle_beta   90.00
_cell.angle_gamma   90.00
#
_symmetry.space_group_name_H-M   'P 1'
#
loop_
_entity.id
_entity.type
_entity.pdbx_description
1 polymer ?
#
loop_
_entity_poly.entity_id
_entity_poly.type
_entity_poly.pdbx_seq_one_letter_code
_entity_poly.pdbx_strand_id
1 'polypeptide(L)'
;MENAKSGKKKVRQDSLSFVPGVGDLVTCETRNHSLMEGRVDKVNSGQLHVLFSDDGTRSWVRSSDVKVVKKVSQAEFTDPMQLQQQGSNSRHKESGHDGGSKHATEQSDSNPSENVSELEAQLTYLRQGGIETSERTAALTSRNQELEIELSRLAARNQELEMLLTSKDELEQERIELKGRIGELEQSAKAGTSKRAAALKEVFELKQELRQERLEVSRLTEALSTSAEELEHERVGLKEASLNEELPLKEPN
;
A
#
# COMPACT_ATOMS: atom_id res chain seq x y z
N MET A 1 15.48 -38.26 28.23
CA MET A 1 16.47 -37.16 28.20
C MET A 1 16.19 -36.34 26.95
N GLU A 2 15.38 -35.31 27.14
CA GLU A 2 15.01 -34.32 26.15
C GLU A 2 16.19 -33.39 25.89
N ASN A 3 16.44 -33.03 24.63
CA ASN A 3 17.25 -31.87 24.30
C ASN A 3 16.56 -31.10 23.18
N ALA A 4 15.69 -30.18 23.61
CA ALA A 4 15.02 -29.20 22.77
C ALA A 4 16.06 -28.16 22.28
N LYS A 5 16.43 -28.21 21.00
CA LYS A 5 17.13 -27.11 20.34
C LYS A 5 16.09 -26.01 20.02
N SER A 6 16.08 -24.96 20.85
CA SER A 6 15.28 -23.76 20.58
C SER A 6 15.83 -23.01 19.35
N GLY A 7 15.26 -23.28 18.19
CA GLY A 7 15.46 -22.44 17.02
C GLY A 7 14.73 -21.12 17.23
N LYS A 8 15.48 -20.06 17.58
CA LYS A 8 14.97 -18.68 17.48
C LYS A 8 14.72 -18.37 16.00
N LYS A 9 13.51 -18.67 15.52
CA LYS A 9 13.01 -18.13 14.25
C LYS A 9 12.91 -16.62 14.43
N LYS A 10 13.88 -15.91 13.86
CA LYS A 10 13.81 -14.46 13.66
C LYS A 10 12.60 -14.23 12.76
N VAL A 11 11.50 -13.78 13.35
CA VAL A 11 10.31 -13.35 12.64
C VAL A 11 10.77 -12.26 11.68
N ARG A 12 10.86 -12.60 10.39
CA ARG A 12 10.88 -11.60 9.33
C ARG A 12 9.49 -11.00 9.37
N GLN A 13 9.38 -9.91 10.11
CA GLN A 13 8.26 -9.00 10.00
C GLN A 13 8.29 -8.53 8.55
N ASP A 14 7.29 -8.92 7.77
CA ASP A 14 7.07 -8.42 6.42
C ASP A 14 6.83 -6.91 6.53
N SER A 15 7.94 -6.17 6.59
CA SER A 15 7.96 -4.75 6.39
C SER A 15 7.51 -4.54 4.96
N LEU A 16 6.23 -4.17 4.79
CA LEU A 16 5.78 -3.35 3.66
C LEU A 16 6.96 -2.47 3.26
N SER A 17 7.51 -2.70 2.07
CA SER A 17 8.75 -2.09 1.60
C SER A 17 8.53 -0.59 1.43
N PHE A 18 8.62 0.12 2.54
CA PHE A 18 8.38 1.54 2.61
C PHE A 18 9.65 2.23 2.13
N VAL A 19 9.57 2.93 0.99
CA VAL A 19 10.70 3.63 0.40
C VAL A 19 10.65 5.09 0.90
N PRO A 20 11.64 5.53 1.69
CA PRO A 20 11.69 6.91 2.17
C PRO A 20 11.82 7.89 1.01
N GLY A 21 11.01 8.94 1.01
CA GLY A 21 11.02 10.02 0.02
C GLY A 21 11.82 11.25 0.48
N VAL A 22 12.11 12.17 -0.45
CA VAL A 22 12.72 13.47 -0.10
C VAL A 22 11.78 14.24 0.83
N GLY A 23 12.33 14.77 1.92
CA GLY A 23 11.60 15.50 2.96
C GLY A 23 11.16 14.65 4.16
N ASP A 24 11.20 13.31 4.05
CA ASP A 24 10.83 12.43 5.15
C ASP A 24 11.81 12.54 6.33
N LEU A 25 11.27 12.51 7.55
CA LEU A 25 12.04 12.39 8.78
C LEU A 25 12.29 10.91 9.07
N VAL A 26 13.57 10.57 9.19
CA VAL A 26 14.04 9.20 9.31
C VAL A 26 14.99 9.05 10.49
N THR A 27 14.93 7.89 11.14
CA THR A 27 16.00 7.41 12.01
C THR A 27 16.85 6.45 11.22
N CYS A 28 18.17 6.58 11.32
CA CYS A 28 19.06 5.56 10.78
C CYS A 28 20.19 5.24 11.75
N GLU A 29 20.66 4.00 11.65
CA GLU A 29 21.75 3.50 12.47
C GLU A 29 23.07 3.88 11.82
N THR A 30 23.88 4.66 12.53
CA THR A 30 25.22 5.04 12.07
C THR A 30 26.19 3.86 12.14
N ARG A 31 27.39 4.02 11.54
CA ARG A 31 28.49 3.04 11.65
C ARG A 31 28.89 2.73 13.10
N ASN A 32 28.56 3.61 14.04
CA ASN A 32 28.85 3.45 15.47
C ASN A 32 27.65 2.88 16.24
N HIS A 33 26.66 2.29 15.56
CA HIS A 33 25.43 1.74 16.17
C HIS A 33 24.58 2.76 16.95
N SER A 34 24.83 4.05 16.73
CA SER A 34 24.01 5.13 17.30
C SER A 34 22.87 5.44 16.34
N LEU A 35 21.64 5.49 16.88
CA LEU A 35 20.46 5.92 16.14
C LEU A 35 20.47 7.45 16.07
N MET A 36 20.43 7.99 14.85
CA MET A 36 20.37 9.42 14.63
C MET A 36 19.15 9.77 13.79
N GLU A 37 18.51 10.88 14.13
CA GLU A 37 17.41 11.45 13.38
C GLU A 37 17.92 12.38 12.29
N GLY A 38 17.31 12.32 11.13
CA GLY A 38 17.65 13.20 10.03
C GLY A 38 16.55 13.27 8.97
N ARG A 39 16.71 14.23 8.07
CA ARG A 39 15.79 14.47 6.96
C ARG A 39 16.40 14.00 5.66
N VAL A 40 15.61 13.34 4.81
CA VAL A 40 16.06 12.90 3.49
C VAL A 40 16.12 14.10 2.54
N ASP A 41 17.32 14.48 2.10
CA ASP A 41 17.55 15.56 1.13
C ASP A 41 17.47 15.05 -0.32
N LYS A 42 17.97 13.83 -0.58
CA LYS A 42 18.00 13.20 -1.91
C LYS A 42 17.81 11.70 -1.81
N VAL A 43 17.18 11.13 -2.83
CA VAL A 43 17.01 9.67 -2.99
C VAL A 43 17.72 9.24 -4.26
N ASN A 44 18.58 8.22 -4.16
CA ASN A 44 19.19 7.51 -5.28
C ASN A 44 18.88 6.01 -5.11
N SER A 45 18.95 5.21 -6.17
CA SER A 45 18.56 3.81 -6.14
C SER A 45 19.30 3.02 -5.03
N GLY A 46 18.60 2.80 -3.91
CA GLY A 46 19.11 2.08 -2.73
C GLY A 46 19.91 2.92 -1.72
N GLN A 47 20.06 4.24 -1.93
CA GLN A 47 20.76 5.14 -1.02
C GLN A 47 19.99 6.44 -0.80
N LEU A 48 20.02 6.92 0.44
CA LEU A 48 19.38 8.15 0.89
C LEU A 48 20.46 9.11 1.35
N HIS A 49 20.39 10.35 0.88
CA HIS A 49 21.21 11.43 1.39
C HIS A 49 20.45 12.07 2.55
N VAL A 50 20.95 11.90 3.77
CA VAL A 50 20.28 12.33 4.99
C VAL A 50 21.05 13.49 5.63
N LEU A 51 20.34 14.56 5.98
CA LEU A 51 20.81 15.65 6.83
C LEU A 51 20.44 15.35 8.28
N PHE A 52 21.43 15.09 9.12
CA PHE A 52 21.20 14.76 10.53
C PHE A 52 20.88 16.00 11.36
N SER A 53 19.88 15.87 12.23
CA SER A 53 19.38 16.99 13.05
C SER A 53 20.33 17.36 14.20
N ASP A 54 21.10 16.39 14.69
CA ASP A 54 21.93 16.59 15.89
C ASP A 54 23.21 17.40 15.61
N ASP A 55 23.86 17.15 14.47
CA ASP A 55 25.16 17.73 14.13
C ASP A 55 25.16 18.50 12.80
N GLY A 56 24.04 18.52 12.08
CA GLY A 56 23.91 19.18 10.77
C GLY A 56 24.74 18.51 9.66
N THR A 57 25.29 17.33 9.90
CA THR A 57 26.10 16.62 8.90
C THR A 57 25.22 15.95 7.85
N ARG A 58 25.79 15.76 6.66
CA ARG A 58 25.14 15.10 5.54
C ARG A 58 25.88 13.83 5.19
N SER A 59 25.16 12.71 5.10
CA SER A 59 25.76 11.43 4.70
C SER A 59 24.81 10.61 3.83
N TRP A 60 25.42 9.75 3.01
CA TRP A 60 24.71 8.70 2.30
C TRP A 60 24.49 7.49 3.21
N VAL A 61 23.25 7.05 3.30
CA VAL A 61 22.81 5.90 4.11
C VAL A 61 22.04 4.93 3.21
N ARG A 62 22.18 3.62 3.41
CA ARG A 62 21.43 2.64 2.61
C ARG A 62 19.98 2.65 3.03
N SER A 63 19.05 2.57 2.07
CA SER A 63 17.61 2.54 2.38
C SER A 63 17.19 1.38 3.29
N SER A 64 17.98 0.29 3.34
CA SER A 64 17.76 -0.85 4.25
C SER A 64 18.02 -0.54 5.73
N ASP A 65 18.81 0.49 6.01
CA ASP A 65 19.34 0.80 7.33
C ASP A 65 18.56 1.99 7.96
N VAL A 66 17.47 2.39 7.30
CA VAL A 66 16.66 3.55 7.64
C VAL A 66 15.26 3.12 8.04
N LYS A 67 14.76 3.68 9.15
CA LYS A 67 13.37 3.57 9.59
C LYS A 67 12.73 4.95 9.51
N VAL A 68 11.54 5.04 8.94
CA VAL A 68 10.84 6.33 8.82
C VAL A 68 10.07 6.61 10.10
N VAL A 69 10.34 7.77 10.68
CA VAL A 69 9.79 8.21 11.97
C VAL A 69 8.54 9.03 11.74
N LYS A 70 8.56 9.90 10.73
CA LYS A 70 7.43 10.75 10.37
C LYS A 70 7.49 11.10 8.89
N LYS A 71 6.38 10.88 8.19
CA LYS A 71 6.17 11.44 6.85
C LYS A 71 5.85 12.92 6.99
N VAL A 72 6.63 13.75 6.32
CA VAL A 72 6.28 15.16 6.17
C VAL A 72 5.67 15.29 4.78
N SER A 73 4.35 15.43 4.72
CA SER A 73 3.67 15.82 3.49
C SER A 73 4.24 17.17 3.04
N GLN A 74 4.48 17.31 1.74
CA GLN A 74 5.16 18.43 1.08
C GLN A 74 4.55 19.83 1.34
N ALA A 75 3.46 19.92 2.12
CA ALA A 75 2.76 21.14 2.51
C ALA A 75 3.38 21.87 3.72
N GLU A 76 4.31 21.26 4.47
CA GLU A 76 4.95 21.89 5.64
C GLU A 76 6.30 22.58 5.33
N PHE A 77 6.52 22.99 4.07
CA PHE A 77 7.76 23.66 3.68
C PHE A 77 7.57 25.19 3.61
N THR A 78 7.73 25.85 4.75
CA THR A 78 8.19 27.24 4.81
C THR A 78 9.59 27.25 5.37
N ASP A 79 10.53 27.70 4.54
CA ASP A 79 11.92 27.95 4.88
C ASP A 79 11.96 29.01 6.00
N PRO A 80 12.47 28.72 7.22
CA PRO A 80 12.60 29.76 8.25
C PRO A 80 13.75 30.74 7.96
N MET A 81 14.42 30.64 6.81
CA MET A 81 15.65 31.38 6.51
C MET A 81 15.49 32.55 5.54
N GLN A 82 14.30 33.16 5.46
CA GLN A 82 14.04 34.40 4.68
C GLN A 82 13.37 35.53 5.47
N LEU A 83 13.35 35.48 6.81
CA LEU A 83 12.76 36.54 7.66
C LEU A 83 13.82 37.33 8.46
N GLN A 84 15.02 37.51 7.90
CA GLN A 84 16.06 38.33 8.51
C GLN A 84 16.77 39.27 7.51
N GLN A 85 16.04 39.88 6.58
CA GLN A 85 16.50 41.07 5.86
C GLN A 85 15.31 41.97 5.49
N GLN A 86 14.74 42.67 6.47
CA GLN A 86 14.05 43.97 6.29
C GLN A 86 13.65 44.52 7.67
N GLY A 87 14.66 44.81 8.47
CA GLY A 87 14.48 45.35 9.82
C GLY A 87 15.72 46.12 10.22
N SER A 88 16.10 47.14 9.43
CA SER A 88 17.17 48.06 9.80
C SER A 88 16.97 49.40 9.11
N ASN A 89 17.11 50.46 9.90
CA ASN A 89 17.04 51.91 9.61
C ASN A 89 15.66 52.52 9.96
N SER A 90 15.52 53.49 10.86
CA SER A 90 16.51 54.29 11.58
C SER A 90 15.85 55.04 12.76
N ARG A 91 16.37 54.78 13.98
CA ARG A 91 16.65 55.72 15.07
C ARG A 91 15.61 56.82 15.39
N HIS A 92 14.82 56.57 16.43
CA HIS A 92 14.48 57.62 17.41
C HIS A 92 15.74 57.95 18.21
N LYS A 93 16.19 59.21 18.13
CA LYS A 93 17.05 59.80 19.17
C LYS A 93 16.12 60.47 20.17
N GLU A 94 15.90 59.81 21.30
CA GLU A 94 15.60 60.51 22.55
C GLU A 94 16.90 61.18 23.00
N SER A 95 16.90 62.51 23.08
CA SER A 95 17.88 63.26 23.85
C SER A 95 17.12 64.09 24.86
N GLY A 96 17.19 63.68 26.12
CA GLY A 96 16.86 64.55 27.23
C GLY A 96 17.80 65.76 27.26
N HIS A 97 17.22 66.94 27.47
CA HIS A 97 17.92 68.07 28.07
C HIS A 97 16.99 68.69 29.11
N ASP A 98 17.45 68.57 30.35
CA ASP A 98 17.04 69.32 31.51
C ASP A 98 17.61 70.75 31.41
N GLY A 99 16.92 71.72 32.02
CA GLY A 99 17.49 73.03 32.34
C GLY A 99 16.86 74.26 31.66
N GLY A 100 16.16 75.05 32.48
CA GLY A 100 16.46 76.48 32.54
C GLY A 100 15.54 77.45 31.80
N SER A 101 14.54 77.96 32.53
CA SER A 101 14.31 79.39 32.78
C SER A 101 14.90 80.41 31.77
N LYS A 102 14.04 81.16 31.09
CA LYS A 102 13.83 82.62 31.30
C LYS A 102 12.96 83.21 30.18
N HIS A 103 12.10 84.14 30.59
CA HIS A 103 11.36 85.05 29.73
C HIS A 103 12.26 85.70 28.66
N ALA A 104 11.83 85.61 27.41
CA ALA A 104 12.04 86.65 26.42
C ALA A 104 10.79 86.69 25.52
N THR A 105 9.96 87.70 25.73
CA THR A 105 8.94 88.11 24.77
C THR A 105 9.67 88.75 23.61
N GLU A 106 10.18 87.93 22.69
CA GLU A 106 10.60 88.40 21.37
C GLU A 106 9.34 88.42 20.50
N GLN A 107 8.84 89.62 20.26
CA GLN A 107 7.97 89.90 19.11
C GLN A 107 8.74 89.48 17.87
N SER A 108 8.47 88.26 17.40
CA SER A 108 8.84 87.83 16.06
C SER A 108 7.89 88.55 15.12
N ASP A 109 8.38 89.59 14.44
CA ASP A 109 7.86 90.03 13.16
C ASP A 109 8.06 88.88 12.15
N SER A 110 7.36 87.75 12.34
CA SER A 110 7.33 86.67 11.36
C SER A 110 6.50 87.17 10.19
N ASN A 111 7.17 87.35 9.06
CA ASN A 111 6.56 87.75 7.81
C ASN A 111 5.43 86.74 7.49
N PRO A 112 4.16 87.16 7.35
CA PRO A 112 3.04 86.22 7.10
C PRO A 112 3.26 85.37 5.85
N SER A 113 4.12 85.82 4.94
CA SER A 113 4.56 85.07 3.76
C SER A 113 5.33 83.79 4.08
N GLU A 114 6.18 83.74 5.12
CA GLU A 114 6.98 82.54 5.44
C GLU A 114 6.12 81.44 6.06
N ASN A 115 5.19 81.82 6.94
CA ASN A 115 4.22 80.90 7.54
C ASN A 115 3.29 80.27 6.48
N VAL A 116 2.93 81.03 5.44
CA VAL A 116 2.12 80.53 4.32
C VAL A 116 2.92 79.53 3.49
N SER A 117 4.17 79.83 3.14
CA SER A 117 5.01 78.90 2.38
C SER A 117 5.31 77.59 3.12
N GLU A 118 5.49 77.63 4.43
CA GLU A 118 5.69 76.42 5.24
C GLU A 118 4.42 75.55 5.31
N LEU A 119 3.24 76.17 5.48
CA LEU A 119 1.95 75.47 5.43
C LEU A 119 1.67 74.86 4.05
N GLU A 120 2.04 75.54 2.97
CA GLU A 120 1.92 75.00 1.60
C GLU A 120 2.80 73.77 1.38
N ALA A 121 4.03 73.77 1.92
CA ALA A 121 4.92 72.62 1.87
C ALA A 121 4.36 71.43 2.68
N GLN A 122 3.83 71.69 3.88
CA GLN A 122 3.19 70.65 4.72
C GLN A 122 1.94 70.06 4.06
N LEU A 123 1.08 70.89 3.45
CA LEU A 123 -0.09 70.43 2.71
C LEU A 123 0.29 69.58 1.50
N THR A 124 1.36 69.94 0.79
CA THR A 124 1.87 69.17 -0.35
C THR A 124 2.40 67.81 0.11
N TYR A 125 3.16 67.78 1.21
CA TYR A 125 3.66 66.54 1.81
C TYR A 125 2.52 65.61 2.27
N LEU A 126 1.52 66.15 2.96
CA LEU A 126 0.35 65.38 3.39
C LEU A 126 -0.46 64.85 2.21
N ARG A 127 -0.62 65.65 1.14
CA ARG A 127 -1.29 65.19 -0.09
C ARG A 127 -0.54 64.02 -0.71
N GLN A 128 0.78 64.11 -0.81
CA GLN A 128 1.61 63.04 -1.36
C GLN A 128 1.52 61.76 -0.52
N GLY A 129 1.61 61.87 0.81
CA GLY A 129 1.42 60.73 1.71
C GLY A 129 0.02 60.13 1.63
N GLY A 130 -1.01 60.95 1.41
CA GLY A 130 -2.38 60.48 1.15
C GLY A 130 -2.51 59.67 -0.14
N ILE A 131 -1.81 60.08 -1.21
CA ILE A 131 -1.77 59.33 -2.47
C ILE A 131 -1.06 58.00 -2.28
N GLU A 132 0.12 57.99 -1.65
CA GLU A 132 0.91 56.76 -1.42
C GLU A 132 0.18 55.74 -0.54
N THR A 133 -0.50 56.21 0.51
CA THR A 133 -1.32 55.33 1.36
C THR A 133 -2.52 54.78 0.61
N SER A 134 -3.21 55.62 -0.19
CA SER A 134 -4.30 55.16 -1.07
C SER A 134 -3.82 54.08 -2.05
N GLU A 135 -2.69 54.28 -2.72
CA GLU A 135 -2.10 53.29 -3.64
C GLU A 135 -1.74 51.98 -2.93
N ARG A 136 -1.14 52.05 -1.74
CA ARG A 136 -0.84 50.85 -0.93
C ARG A 136 -2.11 50.11 -0.52
N THR A 137 -3.17 50.82 -0.12
CA THR A 137 -4.43 50.18 0.25
C THR A 137 -5.09 49.50 -0.95
N ALA A 138 -5.04 50.11 -2.14
CA ALA A 138 -5.52 49.48 -3.37
C ALA A 138 -4.72 48.21 -3.70
N ALA A 139 -3.39 48.26 -3.63
CA ALA A 139 -2.53 47.10 -3.89
C ALA A 139 -2.79 45.94 -2.90
N LEU A 140 -2.93 46.24 -1.61
CA LEU A 140 -3.26 45.24 -0.59
C LEU A 140 -4.65 44.64 -0.82
N THR A 141 -5.62 45.46 -1.22
CA THR A 141 -6.99 44.99 -1.53
C THR A 141 -6.97 44.01 -2.70
N SER A 142 -6.27 44.34 -3.79
CA SER A 142 -6.10 43.43 -4.92
C SER A 142 -5.40 42.13 -4.51
N ARG A 143 -4.35 42.22 -3.69
CA ARG A 143 -3.63 41.03 -3.22
C ARG A 143 -4.49 40.12 -2.34
N ASN A 144 -5.33 40.70 -1.49
CA ASN A 144 -6.26 39.93 -0.67
C ASN A 144 -7.30 39.20 -1.53
N GLN A 145 -7.83 39.84 -2.56
CA GLN A 145 -8.77 39.20 -3.49
C GLN A 145 -8.12 38.01 -4.22
N GLU A 146 -6.88 38.14 -4.67
CA GLU A 146 -6.13 37.03 -5.27
C GLU A 146 -5.96 35.85 -4.30
N LEU A 147 -5.57 36.14 -3.06
CA LEU A 147 -5.39 35.12 -2.03
C LEU A 147 -6.70 34.39 -1.69
N GLU A 148 -7.83 35.10 -1.65
CA GLU A 148 -9.15 34.50 -1.44
C GLU A 148 -9.53 33.53 -2.57
N ILE A 149 -9.21 33.88 -3.82
CA ILE A 149 -9.43 33.01 -4.98
C ILE A 149 -8.53 31.77 -4.90
N GLU A 150 -7.24 31.95 -4.58
CA GLU A 150 -6.31 30.84 -4.42
C GLU A 150 -6.74 29.88 -3.30
N LEU A 151 -7.15 30.43 -2.16
CA LEU A 151 -7.63 29.64 -1.02
C LEU A 151 -8.88 28.84 -1.37
N SER A 152 -9.82 29.45 -2.09
CA SER A 152 -11.03 28.76 -2.57
C SER A 152 -10.69 27.61 -3.53
N ARG A 153 -9.72 27.81 -4.43
CA ARG A 153 -9.24 26.78 -5.34
C ARG A 153 -8.54 25.63 -4.61
N LEU A 154 -7.74 25.94 -3.60
CA LEU A 154 -7.08 24.94 -2.76
C LEU A 154 -8.09 24.12 -1.95
N ALA A 155 -9.11 24.77 -1.38
CA ALA A 155 -10.18 24.08 -0.66
C ALA A 155 -10.93 23.08 -1.56
N ALA A 156 -11.28 23.48 -2.78
CA ALA A 156 -11.92 22.58 -3.75
C ALA A 156 -11.04 21.38 -4.11
N ARG A 157 -9.74 21.62 -4.35
CA ARG A 157 -8.77 20.54 -4.64
C ARG A 157 -8.59 19.59 -3.45
N ASN A 158 -8.62 20.11 -2.23
CA ASN A 158 -8.51 19.28 -1.04
C ASN A 158 -9.73 18.36 -0.89
N GLN A 159 -10.93 18.87 -1.12
CA GLN A 159 -12.15 18.05 -1.13
C GLN A 159 -12.10 16.96 -2.21
N GLU A 160 -11.62 17.29 -3.42
CA GLU A 160 -11.43 16.30 -4.48
C GLU A 160 -10.45 15.20 -4.07
N LEU A 161 -9.32 15.57 -3.45
CA LEU A 161 -8.33 14.61 -2.96
C LEU A 161 -8.89 13.71 -1.85
N GLU A 162 -9.68 14.26 -0.93
CA GLU A 162 -10.35 13.48 0.11
C GLU A 162 -11.32 12.45 -0.48
N MET A 163 -12.13 12.83 -1.47
CA MET A 163 -13.01 11.89 -2.18
C MET A 163 -12.24 10.82 -2.95
N LEU A 164 -11.10 11.17 -3.56
CA LEU A 164 -10.25 10.21 -4.26
C LEU A 164 -9.59 9.23 -3.29
N LEU A 165 -9.22 9.68 -2.09
CA LEU A 165 -8.69 8.82 -1.04
C LEU A 165 -9.73 7.82 -0.57
N THR A 166 -10.96 8.25 -0.30
CA THR A 166 -12.03 7.34 0.11
C THR A 166 -12.35 6.32 -0.99
N SER A 167 -12.44 6.75 -2.25
CA SER A 167 -12.68 5.84 -3.38
C SER A 167 -11.55 4.83 -3.55
N LYS A 168 -10.30 5.24 -3.34
CA LYS A 168 -9.15 4.33 -3.38
C LYS A 168 -9.23 3.26 -2.30
N ASP A 169 -9.62 3.63 -1.08
CA ASP A 169 -9.73 2.68 0.04
C ASP A 169 -10.85 1.66 -0.20
N GLU A 170 -11.99 2.09 -0.76
CA GLU A 170 -13.07 1.21 -1.20
C GLU A 170 -12.60 0.21 -2.26
N LEU A 171 -11.88 0.67 -3.29
CA LEU A 171 -11.34 -0.19 -4.34
C LEU A 171 -10.31 -1.20 -3.82
N GLU A 172 -9.46 -0.81 -2.86
CA GLU A 172 -8.53 -1.75 -2.25
C GLU A 172 -9.26 -2.81 -1.41
N GLN A 173 -10.36 -2.43 -0.74
CA GLN A 173 -11.21 -3.36 -0.02
C GLN A 173 -11.90 -4.37 -0.96
N GLU A 174 -12.49 -3.89 -2.06
CA GLU A 174 -13.07 -4.75 -3.10
C GLU A 174 -12.03 -5.70 -3.71
N ARG A 175 -10.82 -5.21 -3.96
CA ARG A 175 -9.71 -6.02 -4.47
C ARG A 175 -9.34 -7.14 -3.50
N ILE A 176 -9.32 -6.87 -2.19
CA ILE A 176 -9.06 -7.88 -1.16
C ILE A 176 -10.17 -8.93 -1.14
N GLU A 177 -11.43 -8.51 -1.19
CA GLU A 177 -12.59 -9.42 -1.23
C GLU A 177 -12.55 -10.32 -2.47
N LEU A 178 -12.30 -9.75 -3.65
CA LEU A 178 -12.19 -10.51 -4.90
C LEU A 178 -11.05 -11.53 -4.85
N LYS A 179 -9.89 -11.17 -4.27
CA LYS A 179 -8.79 -12.12 -4.07
C LYS A 179 -9.18 -13.28 -3.16
N GLY A 180 -9.92 -13.00 -2.08
CA GLY A 180 -10.45 -14.04 -1.19
C GLY A 180 -11.35 -15.02 -1.95
N ARG A 181 -12.31 -14.48 -2.72
CA ARG A 181 -13.27 -15.27 -3.50
C ARG A 181 -12.60 -16.11 -4.60
N ILE A 182 -11.56 -15.58 -5.25
CA ILE A 182 -10.74 -16.35 -6.20
C ILE A 182 -10.06 -17.53 -5.49
N GLY A 183 -9.49 -17.29 -4.31
CA GLY A 183 -8.87 -18.35 -3.50
C GLY A 183 -9.84 -19.48 -3.15
N GLU A 184 -11.07 -19.14 -2.75
CA GLU A 184 -12.13 -20.13 -2.46
C GLU A 184 -12.52 -20.93 -3.72
N LEU A 185 -12.68 -20.27 -4.86
CA LEU A 185 -13.00 -20.93 -6.13
C LEU A 185 -11.89 -21.89 -6.56
N GLU A 186 -10.63 -21.50 -6.43
CA GLU A 186 -9.49 -22.37 -6.73
C GLU A 186 -9.43 -23.59 -5.82
N GLN A 187 -9.69 -23.42 -4.51
CA GLN A 187 -9.74 -24.54 -3.57
C GLN A 187 -10.89 -25.49 -3.90
N SER A 188 -12.09 -24.96 -4.18
CA SER A 188 -13.24 -25.75 -4.59
C SER A 188 -12.97 -26.50 -5.89
N ALA A 189 -12.35 -25.86 -6.88
CA ALA A 189 -11.96 -26.50 -8.13
C ALA A 189 -10.95 -27.64 -7.92
N LYS A 190 -9.91 -27.43 -7.10
CA LYS A 190 -8.93 -28.47 -6.74
C LYS A 190 -9.57 -29.64 -6.01
N ALA A 191 -10.49 -29.36 -5.09
CA ALA A 191 -11.24 -30.41 -4.40
C ALA A 191 -12.14 -31.19 -5.36
N GLY A 192 -12.82 -30.52 -6.29
CA GLY A 192 -13.67 -31.14 -7.31
C GLY A 192 -12.88 -32.04 -8.26
N THR A 193 -11.72 -31.59 -8.74
CA THR A 193 -10.86 -32.39 -9.62
C THR A 193 -10.27 -33.60 -8.90
N SER A 194 -9.86 -33.44 -7.64
CA SER A 194 -9.37 -34.55 -6.81
C SER A 194 -10.45 -35.62 -6.59
N LYS A 195 -11.67 -35.21 -6.22
CA LYS A 195 -12.81 -36.14 -6.07
C LYS A 195 -13.13 -36.86 -7.37
N ARG A 196 -13.14 -36.15 -8.50
CA ARG A 196 -13.37 -36.77 -9.82
C ARG A 196 -12.28 -37.77 -10.18
N ALA A 197 -11.01 -37.47 -9.90
CA ALA A 197 -9.91 -38.40 -10.15
C ALA A 197 -10.02 -39.67 -9.30
N ALA A 198 -10.39 -39.54 -8.01
CA ALA A 198 -10.65 -40.68 -7.13
C ALA A 198 -11.79 -41.56 -7.65
N ALA A 199 -12.93 -40.95 -8.00
CA ALA A 199 -14.08 -41.68 -8.56
C ALA A 199 -13.73 -42.40 -9.89
N LEU A 200 -12.94 -41.77 -10.76
CA LEU A 200 -12.50 -42.41 -12.01
C LEU A 200 -11.59 -43.61 -11.75
N LYS A 201 -10.73 -43.54 -10.75
CA LYS A 201 -9.87 -44.67 -10.34
C LYS A 201 -10.71 -45.84 -9.84
N GLU A 202 -11.67 -45.57 -8.96
CA GLU A 202 -12.60 -46.58 -8.44
C GLU A 202 -13.41 -47.24 -9.57
N VAL A 203 -13.96 -46.44 -10.50
CA VAL A 203 -14.67 -46.97 -11.67
C VAL A 203 -13.78 -47.84 -12.57
N PHE A 204 -12.49 -47.49 -12.71
CA PHE A 204 -11.55 -48.30 -13.46
C PHE A 204 -11.27 -49.64 -12.78
N GLU A 205 -11.05 -49.65 -11.47
CA GLU A 205 -10.84 -50.85 -10.65
C GLU A 205 -12.07 -51.78 -10.74
N LEU A 206 -13.27 -51.25 -10.49
CA LEU A 206 -14.52 -52.02 -10.62
C LEU A 206 -14.73 -52.58 -12.03
N LYS A 207 -14.36 -51.84 -13.09
CA LYS A 207 -14.43 -52.36 -14.47
C LYS A 207 -13.47 -53.51 -14.72
N GLN A 208 -12.30 -53.52 -14.07
CA GLN A 208 -11.35 -54.62 -14.20
C GLN A 208 -11.84 -55.85 -13.44
N GLU A 209 -12.36 -55.69 -12.23
CA GLU A 209 -12.99 -56.76 -11.45
C GLU A 209 -14.15 -57.39 -12.24
N LEU A 210 -15.06 -56.58 -12.77
CA LEU A 210 -16.18 -57.06 -13.58
C LEU A 210 -15.72 -57.84 -14.84
N ARG A 211 -14.60 -57.44 -15.45
CA ARG A 211 -14.02 -58.20 -16.57
C ARG A 211 -13.46 -59.55 -16.12
N GLN A 212 -12.80 -59.60 -14.97
CA GLN A 212 -12.29 -60.84 -14.40
C GLN A 212 -13.42 -61.80 -14.05
N GLU A 213 -14.49 -61.31 -13.40
CA GLU A 213 -15.68 -62.11 -13.10
C GLU A 213 -16.34 -62.65 -14.37
N ARG A 214 -16.47 -61.84 -15.43
CA ARG A 214 -17.03 -62.31 -16.71
C ARG A 214 -16.19 -63.41 -17.35
N LEU A 215 -14.86 -63.31 -17.27
CA LEU A 215 -13.96 -64.36 -17.76
C LEU A 215 -14.12 -65.65 -16.96
N GLU A 216 -14.24 -65.54 -15.64
CA GLU A 216 -14.45 -66.69 -14.77
C GLU A 216 -15.80 -67.36 -15.02
N VAL A 217 -16.88 -66.57 -15.17
CA VAL A 217 -18.21 -67.09 -15.56
C VAL A 217 -18.14 -67.81 -16.91
N SER A 218 -17.43 -67.25 -17.90
CA SER A 218 -17.25 -67.91 -19.20
C SER A 218 -16.54 -69.26 -19.05
N ARG A 219 -15.45 -69.29 -18.27
CA ARG A 219 -14.68 -70.51 -18.00
C ARG A 219 -15.52 -71.57 -17.29
N LEU A 220 -16.29 -71.18 -16.27
CA LEU A 220 -17.18 -72.09 -15.54
C LEU A 220 -18.31 -72.61 -16.45
N THR A 221 -18.82 -71.77 -17.36
CA THR A 221 -19.85 -72.17 -18.33
C THR A 221 -19.31 -73.21 -19.31
N GLU A 222 -18.08 -73.03 -19.82
CA GLU A 222 -17.40 -74.00 -20.68
C GLU A 222 -17.14 -75.33 -19.95
N ALA A 223 -16.67 -75.26 -18.69
CA ALA A 223 -16.47 -76.45 -17.86
C ALA A 223 -17.79 -77.20 -17.57
N LEU A 224 -18.88 -76.47 -17.37
CA LEU A 224 -20.20 -77.08 -17.17
C LEU A 224 -20.71 -77.75 -18.46
N SER A 225 -20.49 -77.12 -19.62
CA SER A 225 -20.88 -77.68 -20.93
C SER A 225 -20.14 -78.98 -21.22
N THR A 226 -18.82 -79.00 -21.01
CA THR A 226 -17.99 -80.20 -21.20
C THR A 226 -18.39 -81.32 -20.26
N SER A 227 -18.62 -81.02 -18.97
CA SER A 227 -19.11 -82.03 -18.02
C SER A 227 -20.51 -82.56 -18.37
N ALA A 228 -21.40 -81.71 -18.90
CA ALA A 228 -22.71 -82.14 -19.36
C ALA A 228 -22.62 -83.07 -20.58
N GLU A 229 -21.72 -82.80 -21.52
CA GLU A 229 -21.43 -83.68 -22.67
C GLU A 229 -20.87 -85.03 -22.20
N GLU A 230 -19.94 -85.05 -21.26
CA GLU A 230 -19.37 -86.27 -20.67
C GLU A 230 -20.46 -87.14 -20.00
N LEU A 231 -21.34 -86.52 -19.20
CA LEU A 231 -22.45 -87.21 -18.55
C LEU A 231 -23.47 -87.76 -19.56
N GLU A 232 -23.73 -87.04 -20.66
CA GLU A 232 -24.63 -87.51 -21.72
C GLU A 232 -24.01 -88.72 -22.44
N HIS A 233 -22.70 -88.69 -22.73
CA HIS A 233 -21.97 -89.83 -23.28
C HIS A 233 -22.00 -91.05 -22.34
N GLU A 234 -21.79 -90.87 -21.04
CA GLU A 234 -21.87 -91.94 -20.04
C GLU A 234 -23.30 -92.53 -19.98
N ARG A 235 -24.33 -91.67 -19.98
CA ARG A 235 -25.74 -92.10 -19.99
C ARG A 235 -26.08 -92.94 -21.22
N VAL A 236 -25.62 -92.51 -22.40
CA VAL A 236 -25.81 -93.27 -23.66
C VAL A 236 -25.07 -94.61 -23.58
N GLY A 237 -23.81 -94.63 -23.14
CA GLY A 237 -23.03 -95.86 -22.97
C GLY A 237 -23.67 -96.86 -22.02
N LEU A 238 -24.21 -96.41 -20.88
CA LEU A 238 -24.94 -97.27 -19.94
C LEU A 238 -26.23 -97.84 -20.55
N LYS A 239 -26.95 -97.05 -21.36
CA LYS A 239 -28.18 -97.47 -22.04
C LYS A 239 -27.89 -98.53 -23.12
N GLU A 240 -26.80 -98.37 -23.87
CA GLU A 240 -26.35 -99.38 -24.84
C GLU A 240 -25.90 -100.68 -24.16
N ALA A 241 -25.17 -100.59 -23.04
CA ALA A 241 -24.77 -101.76 -22.26
C ALA A 241 -25.98 -102.54 -21.73
N SER A 242 -26.99 -101.83 -21.20
CA SER A 242 -28.24 -102.45 -20.71
C SER A 242 -29.03 -103.17 -21.82
N LEU A 243 -29.07 -102.63 -23.04
CA LEU A 243 -29.76 -103.27 -24.18
C LEU A 243 -29.08 -104.56 -24.65
N ASN A 244 -27.75 -104.65 -24.52
CA ASN A 244 -27.01 -105.85 -24.90
C ASN A 244 -27.17 -107.02 -23.91
N GLU A 245 -27.55 -106.76 -22.65
CA GLU A 245 -27.85 -107.81 -21.66
C GLU A 245 -29.27 -108.39 -21.79
N GLU A 246 -30.21 -107.70 -22.44
CA GLU A 246 -31.60 -108.17 -22.63
C GLU A 246 -31.83 -109.04 -23.88
N LEU A 247 -30.81 -109.30 -24.71
CA LEU A 247 -30.93 -110.22 -25.85
C LEU A 247 -31.01 -111.68 -25.35
N PRO A 248 -32.14 -112.39 -25.55
CA PRO A 248 -32.26 -113.77 -25.11
C PRO A 248 -31.28 -114.62 -25.92
N LEU A 249 -30.39 -115.32 -25.21
CA LEU A 249 -29.63 -116.44 -25.75
C LEU A 249 -30.62 -117.39 -26.43
N LYS A 250 -30.72 -117.30 -27.75
CA LYS A 250 -31.31 -118.36 -28.56
C LYS A 250 -30.44 -119.58 -28.35
N GLU A 251 -30.90 -120.49 -27.50
CA GLU A 251 -30.34 -121.84 -27.42
C GLU A 251 -30.40 -122.46 -28.82
N PRO A 252 -29.26 -122.88 -29.38
CA PRO A 252 -29.26 -123.69 -30.57
C PRO A 252 -29.63 -125.13 -30.18
N ASN A 253 -30.73 -125.61 -30.80
CA ASN A 253 -31.28 -126.99 -30.86
C ASN A 253 -30.50 -128.12 -30.19
#